data_AF-A0A3A9F694-F1
#
_entry.id   AF-A0A3A9F694-F1
#
_cell.length_a   1.000
_cell.length_b   1.000
_cell.length_c   1.000
_cell.angle_alpha   90.00
_cell.angle_beta   90.00
_cell.angle_gamma   90.00
#
_symmetry.space_group_name_H-M   'P 1'
#
loop_
_entity.id
_entity.type
_entity.pdbx_description
1 polymer ?
#
loop_
_entity_poly.entity_id
_entity_poly.type
_entity_poly.pdbx_seq_one_letter_code
_entity_poly.pdbx_strand_id
1 'polypeptide(L)'
;ANKRRPTKADRQGLFSGLVYCADCGSKLHFATCKSFNGSQDHYRCAKYKSNTGSCTAHFIREEVLKQIVWSRIFDVTALFFDDIMAFHEMMYAQRSAETEKEMKRRKREVGQAWKRIAELDRIFKRIYEDDISGTISHDRFLKLSAEYEAEQRELEEKVKADQQEVDTYEQNKSDFDSFAAIIRKYVGIK
;
A
#
# COMPACT_ATOMS: atom_id res chain seq x y z
N ALA A 1 11.82 -13.18 25.72
CA ALA A 1 12.38 -11.87 25.32
C ALA A 1 13.91 -11.89 25.43
N ASN A 2 14.62 -11.70 24.32
CA ASN A 2 16.09 -11.61 24.28
C ASN A 2 16.55 -10.30 24.96
N LYS A 3 16.65 -10.28 26.28
CA LYS A 3 17.20 -9.14 27.02
C LYS A 3 18.68 -8.98 26.64
N ARG A 4 19.02 -7.86 25.99
CA ARG A 4 20.39 -7.54 25.62
C ARG A 4 21.15 -7.06 26.86
N ARG A 5 22.27 -7.73 27.18
CA ARG A 5 23.10 -7.39 28.35
C ARG A 5 23.89 -6.10 28.04
N PRO A 6 23.89 -5.08 28.91
CA PRO A 6 24.74 -3.91 28.76
C PRO A 6 26.21 -4.33 28.75
N THR A 7 26.97 -3.90 27.74
CA THR A 7 28.41 -4.16 27.63
C THR A 7 29.20 -3.00 28.24
N LYS A 8 30.36 -3.26 28.86
CA LYS A 8 31.27 -2.21 29.40
C LYS A 8 31.88 -1.30 28.32
N ALA A 9 31.83 -1.72 27.05
CA ALA A 9 32.18 -0.89 25.91
C ALA A 9 30.90 -0.22 25.40
N ASP A 10 30.97 1.07 25.10
CA ASP A 10 29.85 1.91 24.64
C ASP A 10 29.27 1.49 23.27
N ARG A 11 29.79 0.41 22.68
CA ARG A 11 29.37 -0.16 21.40
C ARG A 11 28.77 -1.56 21.58
N GLN A 12 27.52 -1.71 21.15
CA GLN A 12 26.81 -2.98 21.09
C GLN A 12 26.63 -3.39 19.62
N GLY A 13 26.99 -4.62 19.28
CA GLY A 13 26.85 -5.12 17.91
C GLY A 13 25.40 -5.34 17.52
N LEU A 14 25.07 -5.04 16.27
CA LEU A 14 23.72 -5.03 15.69
C LEU A 14 22.97 -6.36 15.88
N PHE A 15 23.67 -7.48 15.72
CA PHE A 15 23.14 -8.84 15.77
C PHE A 15 23.30 -9.54 17.12
N SER A 16 23.63 -8.78 18.17
CA SER A 16 23.84 -9.34 19.52
C SER A 16 22.59 -10.10 20.01
N GLY A 17 22.75 -11.40 20.28
CA GLY A 17 21.68 -12.28 20.74
C GLY A 17 20.84 -12.93 19.64
N LEU A 18 21.12 -12.64 18.37
CA LEU A 18 20.46 -13.23 17.20
C LEU A 18 21.30 -14.31 16.52
N VAL A 19 22.63 -14.26 16.67
CA VAL A 19 23.56 -15.17 16.00
C VAL A 19 24.03 -16.34 16.87
N TYR A 20 24.11 -17.50 16.25
CA TYR A 20 24.48 -18.78 16.85
C TYR A 20 25.54 -19.47 16.00
N CYS A 21 26.40 -20.26 16.65
CA CYS A 21 27.37 -21.11 15.98
C CYS A 21 26.64 -22.30 15.35
N ALA A 22 26.91 -22.58 14.06
CA ALA A 22 26.32 -23.73 13.37
C ALA A 22 26.72 -25.06 14.02
N ASP A 23 28.01 -25.21 14.37
CA ASP A 23 28.55 -26.50 14.82
C ASP A 23 28.17 -26.89 16.26
N CYS A 24 28.09 -25.92 17.17
CA CYS A 24 27.86 -26.19 18.59
C CYS A 24 26.57 -25.59 19.15
N GLY A 25 25.79 -24.88 18.33
CA GLY A 25 24.54 -24.23 18.73
C GLY A 25 24.68 -23.09 19.75
N SER A 26 25.90 -22.79 20.22
CA SER A 26 26.12 -21.74 21.23
C SER A 26 26.02 -20.34 20.62
N LYS A 27 25.63 -19.35 21.43
CA LYS A 27 25.54 -17.94 20.99
C LYS A 27 26.90 -17.40 20.57
N LEU A 28 26.94 -16.56 19.55
CA LEU A 28 28.16 -15.80 19.23
C LEU A 28 28.21 -14.53 20.08
N HIS A 29 29.37 -14.27 20.68
CA HIS A 29 29.64 -13.07 21.46
C HIS A 29 30.27 -11.99 20.59
N PHE A 30 29.74 -10.79 20.71
CA PHE A 30 30.31 -9.59 20.11
C PHE A 30 31.63 -9.21 20.80
N ALA A 31 32.64 -8.93 20.01
CA ALA A 31 33.95 -8.47 20.45
C ALA A 31 34.33 -7.21 19.67
N THR A 32 34.72 -6.17 20.41
CA THR A 32 35.18 -4.89 19.86
C THR A 32 36.66 -4.69 20.09
N CYS A 33 37.34 -4.06 19.15
CA CYS A 33 38.72 -3.62 19.30
C CYS A 33 38.73 -2.13 19.67
N LYS A 34 39.27 -1.77 20.84
CA LYS A 34 39.29 -0.39 21.36
C LYS A 34 40.06 0.60 20.47
N SER A 35 40.94 0.12 19.58
CA SER A 35 41.85 0.93 18.77
C SER A 35 41.39 1.20 17.33
N PHE A 36 40.28 0.62 16.87
CA PHE A 36 39.84 0.72 15.47
C PHE A 36 38.44 1.34 15.34
N ASN A 37 38.17 1.95 14.17
CA ASN A 37 36.91 2.60 13.78
C ASN A 37 35.72 1.63 13.61
N GLY A 38 35.63 0.54 14.39
CA GLY A 38 34.53 -0.44 14.34
C GLY A 38 34.60 -1.45 13.18
N SER A 39 35.46 -1.25 12.17
CA SER A 39 35.61 -2.19 11.04
C SER A 39 36.18 -3.57 11.41
N GLN A 40 36.74 -3.70 12.61
CA GLN A 40 37.29 -4.95 13.14
C GLN A 40 36.33 -5.63 14.13
N ASP A 41 35.13 -5.10 14.33
CA ASP A 41 34.14 -5.68 15.20
C ASP A 41 33.68 -7.03 14.64
N HIS A 42 33.63 -8.05 15.50
CA HIS A 42 33.33 -9.42 15.09
C HIS A 42 32.55 -10.18 16.16
N TYR A 43 31.86 -11.22 15.71
CA TYR A 43 31.18 -12.19 16.53
C TYR A 43 32.01 -13.45 16.59
N ARG A 44 32.27 -13.97 17.80
CA ARG A 44 33.01 -15.22 17.99
C ARG A 44 32.23 -16.20 18.86
N CYS A 45 32.41 -17.48 18.62
CA CYS A 45 31.73 -18.54 19.37
C CYS A 45 32.00 -18.44 20.88
N ALA A 46 30.95 -18.48 21.69
CA ALA A 46 31.08 -18.43 23.14
C ALA A 46 31.89 -19.60 23.69
N LYS A 47 31.72 -20.79 23.11
CA LYS A 47 32.41 -22.01 23.52
C LYS A 47 33.88 -22.05 23.10
N TYR A 48 34.33 -21.15 22.22
CA TYR A 48 35.74 -21.01 21.85
C TYR A 48 36.48 -19.96 22.72
N LYS A 49 35.75 -19.02 23.33
CA LYS A 49 36.27 -17.79 23.96
C LYS A 49 37.36 -18.00 25.04
N SER A 50 37.46 -19.18 25.64
CA SER A 50 38.37 -19.46 26.77
C SER A 50 39.39 -20.58 26.51
N ASN A 51 39.62 -21.01 25.26
CA ASN A 51 40.52 -22.13 24.90
C ASN A 51 40.26 -23.43 25.70
N THR A 52 39.10 -23.54 26.33
CA THR A 52 38.68 -24.60 27.27
C THR A 52 37.35 -25.21 26.88
N GLY A 53 36.76 -24.80 25.76
CA GLY A 53 35.47 -25.30 25.32
C GLY A 53 35.57 -26.21 24.10
N SER A 54 34.48 -26.92 23.84
CA SER A 54 34.41 -28.05 22.90
C SER A 54 34.21 -27.62 21.44
N CYS A 55 34.59 -26.40 21.05
CA CYS A 55 34.34 -25.85 19.72
C CYS A 55 35.60 -25.20 19.15
N THR A 56 35.75 -25.24 17.83
CA THR A 56 36.82 -24.64 17.04
C THR A 56 36.68 -23.12 16.94
N ALA A 57 37.69 -22.47 16.33
CA ALA A 57 37.80 -21.02 16.21
C ALA A 57 36.80 -20.40 15.22
N HIS A 58 35.51 -20.41 15.55
CA HIS A 58 34.47 -19.77 14.73
C HIS A 58 34.31 -18.29 15.05
N PHE A 59 34.48 -17.46 14.03
CA PHE A 59 34.19 -16.04 14.09
C PHE A 59 33.71 -15.49 12.75
N ILE A 60 32.97 -14.40 12.80
CA ILE A 60 32.50 -13.64 11.63
C ILE A 60 32.57 -12.14 11.92
N ARG A 61 33.07 -11.35 10.97
CA ARG A 61 33.09 -9.88 11.09
C ARG A 61 31.67 -9.32 11.01
N GLU A 62 31.40 -8.26 11.78
CA GLU A 62 30.08 -7.63 11.78
C GLU A 62 29.73 -7.06 10.40
N GLU A 63 30.70 -6.47 9.68
CA GLU A 63 30.49 -5.93 8.33
C GLU A 63 30.09 -7.01 7.33
N VAL A 64 30.78 -8.16 7.34
CA VAL A 64 30.45 -9.30 6.47
C VAL A 64 29.06 -9.84 6.80
N LEU A 65 28.74 -9.98 8.10
CA LEU A 65 27.41 -10.41 8.52
C LEU A 65 26.33 -9.40 8.14
N LYS A 66 26.60 -8.09 8.21
CA LYS A 66 25.70 -7.04 7.72
C LYS A 66 25.40 -7.22 6.24
N GLN A 67 26.42 -7.43 5.41
CA GLN A 67 26.25 -7.64 3.96
C GLN A 67 25.44 -8.90 3.65
N ILE A 68 25.70 -10.02 4.34
CA ILE A 68 24.95 -11.26 4.13
C ILE A 68 23.48 -11.09 4.52
N VAL A 69 23.21 -10.51 5.69
CA VAL A 69 21.83 -10.28 6.17
C VAL A 69 21.12 -9.28 5.26
N TRP A 70 21.82 -8.23 4.82
CA TRP A 70 21.31 -7.27 3.85
C TRP A 70 20.91 -7.98 2.56
N SER A 71 21.84 -8.65 1.88
CA SER A 71 21.54 -9.41 0.65
C SER A 71 20.35 -10.35 0.82
N ARG A 72 20.30 -11.09 1.94
CA ARG A 72 19.22 -12.04 2.17
C ARG A 72 17.86 -11.37 2.38
N ILE A 73 17.81 -10.21 3.03
CA ILE A 73 16.56 -9.42 3.15
C ILE A 73 16.10 -9.02 1.75
N PHE A 74 17.01 -8.51 0.90
CA PHE A 74 16.66 -8.10 -0.46
C PHE A 74 16.20 -9.29 -1.31
N ASP A 75 16.90 -10.44 -1.28
CA ASP A 75 16.52 -11.65 -2.01
C ASP A 75 15.12 -12.13 -1.62
N VAL A 76 14.82 -12.16 -0.31
CA VAL A 76 13.50 -12.56 0.19
C VAL A 76 12.45 -11.55 -0.24
N THR A 77 12.71 -10.25 -0.11
CA THR A 77 11.76 -9.22 -0.56
C THR A 77 11.53 -9.24 -2.07
N ALA A 78 12.53 -9.58 -2.87
CA ALA A 78 12.41 -9.71 -4.31
C ALA A 78 11.50 -10.89 -4.68
N LEU A 79 11.70 -12.05 -4.06
CA LEU A 79 10.84 -13.22 -4.28
C LEU A 79 9.39 -12.95 -3.87
N PHE A 80 9.17 -12.31 -2.73
CA PHE A 80 7.82 -11.89 -2.32
C PHE A 80 7.22 -10.88 -3.29
N PHE A 81 8.02 -9.97 -3.83
CA PHE A 81 7.52 -8.95 -4.75
C PHE A 81 7.12 -9.54 -6.10
N ASP A 82 7.95 -10.41 -6.68
CA ASP A 82 7.62 -11.09 -7.93
C ASP A 82 6.33 -11.91 -7.80
N ASP A 83 6.14 -12.58 -6.66
CA ASP A 83 4.93 -13.35 -6.35
C ASP A 83 3.70 -12.46 -6.12
N ILE A 84 3.84 -11.35 -5.38
CA ILE A 84 2.75 -10.36 -5.17
C ILE A 84 2.33 -9.74 -6.51
N MET A 85 3.29 -9.39 -7.38
CA MET A 85 2.98 -8.83 -8.70
C MET A 85 2.31 -9.86 -9.60
N ALA A 86 2.78 -11.11 -9.62
CA ALA A 86 2.17 -12.19 -10.39
C ALA A 86 0.76 -12.54 -9.89
N PHE A 87 0.58 -12.59 -8.56
CA PHE A 87 -0.73 -12.78 -7.92
C PHE A 87 -1.68 -11.65 -8.27
N HIS A 88 -1.21 -10.41 -8.22
CA HIS A 88 -1.98 -9.24 -8.58
C HIS A 88 -2.37 -9.24 -10.06
N GLU A 89 -1.44 -9.52 -10.97
CA GLU A 89 -1.73 -9.63 -12.41
C GLU A 89 -2.77 -10.73 -12.69
N MET A 90 -2.69 -11.89 -12.02
CA MET A 90 -3.72 -12.92 -12.14
C MET A 90 -5.09 -12.46 -11.61
N MET A 91 -5.12 -11.84 -10.43
CA MET A 91 -6.34 -11.32 -9.81
C MET A 91 -7.00 -10.21 -10.65
N TYR A 92 -6.19 -9.32 -11.23
CA TYR A 92 -6.68 -8.27 -12.13
C TYR A 92 -7.06 -8.86 -13.49
N ALA A 93 -6.28 -9.73 -14.12
CA ALA A 93 -6.63 -10.29 -15.43
C ALA A 93 -7.98 -11.02 -15.41
N GLN A 94 -8.28 -11.76 -14.34
CA GLN A 94 -9.53 -12.51 -14.22
C GLN A 94 -10.75 -11.62 -13.90
N ARG A 95 -10.54 -10.46 -13.27
CA ARG A 95 -11.63 -9.58 -12.80
C ARG A 95 -11.76 -8.29 -13.63
N SER A 96 -10.72 -7.86 -14.34
CA SER A 96 -10.60 -6.54 -14.97
C SER A 96 -11.46 -6.37 -16.21
N ALA A 97 -11.60 -7.38 -17.07
CA ALA A 97 -12.33 -7.16 -18.32
C ALA A 97 -13.82 -6.85 -18.09
N GLU A 98 -14.45 -7.51 -17.13
CA GLU A 98 -15.85 -7.31 -16.78
C GLU A 98 -16.02 -6.08 -15.88
N THR A 99 -15.20 -5.95 -14.83
CA THR A 99 -15.27 -4.79 -13.94
C THR A 99 -14.92 -3.48 -14.65
N GLU A 100 -13.92 -3.46 -15.54
CA GLU A 100 -13.57 -2.24 -16.27
C GLU A 100 -14.64 -1.86 -17.31
N LYS A 101 -15.30 -2.85 -17.92
CA LYS A 101 -16.49 -2.58 -18.76
C LYS A 101 -17.63 -2.00 -17.95
N GLU A 102 -17.88 -2.56 -16.76
CA GLU A 102 -18.90 -2.08 -15.82
C GLU A 102 -18.61 -0.64 -15.36
N MET A 103 -17.37 -0.36 -14.93
CA MET A 103 -16.96 0.99 -14.51
C MET A 103 -17.03 1.99 -15.66
N LYS A 104 -16.65 1.59 -16.87
CA LYS A 104 -16.83 2.43 -18.08
C LYS A 104 -18.30 2.69 -18.38
N ARG A 105 -19.18 1.72 -18.17
CA ARG A 105 -20.63 1.89 -18.34
C ARG A 105 -21.16 2.88 -17.30
N ARG A 106 -20.87 2.68 -16.02
CA ARG A 106 -21.27 3.58 -14.94
C ARG A 106 -20.78 5.01 -15.14
N LYS A 107 -19.53 5.20 -15.53
CA LYS A 107 -18.99 6.54 -15.85
C LYS A 107 -19.75 7.23 -16.99
N ARG A 108 -20.21 6.48 -17.99
CA ARG A 108 -21.09 7.01 -19.06
C ARG A 108 -22.49 7.32 -18.55
N GLU A 109 -23.07 6.45 -17.73
CA GLU A 109 -24.39 6.67 -17.11
C GLU A 109 -24.39 7.93 -16.23
N VAL A 110 -23.36 8.13 -15.41
CA VAL A 110 -23.15 9.35 -14.62
C VAL A 110 -23.12 10.58 -15.53
N GLY A 111 -22.34 10.53 -16.62
CA GLY A 111 -22.27 11.64 -17.58
C GLY A 111 -23.61 11.92 -18.29
N GLN A 112 -24.43 10.90 -18.51
CA GLN A 112 -25.78 11.06 -19.07
C GLN A 112 -26.76 11.66 -18.04
N ALA A 113 -26.72 11.18 -16.80
CA ALA A 113 -27.54 11.69 -15.71
C ALA A 113 -27.24 13.17 -15.43
N TRP A 114 -25.96 13.58 -15.41
CA TRP A 114 -25.59 15.00 -15.29
C TRP A 114 -26.15 15.87 -16.42
N LYS A 115 -26.13 15.36 -17.66
CA LYS A 115 -26.74 16.08 -18.79
C LYS A 115 -28.24 16.24 -18.62
N ARG A 116 -28.92 15.20 -18.11
CA ARG A 116 -30.35 15.22 -17.85
C ARG A 116 -30.70 16.19 -16.72
N ILE A 117 -29.94 16.21 -15.63
CA ILE A 117 -30.10 17.19 -14.54
C ILE A 117 -29.97 18.62 -15.09
N ALA A 118 -28.93 18.90 -15.88
CA ALA A 118 -28.74 20.22 -16.49
C ALA A 118 -29.85 20.59 -17.51
N GLU A 119 -30.47 19.62 -18.14
CA GLU A 119 -31.65 19.82 -19.00
C GLU A 119 -32.89 20.16 -18.16
N LEU A 120 -33.14 19.42 -17.07
CA LEU A 120 -34.22 19.69 -16.13
C LEU A 120 -34.12 21.12 -15.56
N ASP A 121 -32.92 21.56 -15.17
CA ASP A 121 -32.70 22.94 -14.70
C ASP A 121 -33.10 24.01 -15.73
N ARG A 122 -32.90 23.74 -17.03
CA ARG A 122 -33.31 24.65 -18.11
C ARG A 122 -34.82 24.62 -18.31
N ILE A 123 -35.42 23.44 -18.25
CA ILE A 123 -36.87 23.26 -18.34
C ILE A 123 -37.55 24.01 -17.18
N PHE A 124 -37.03 23.88 -15.95
CA PHE A 124 -37.53 24.58 -14.79
C PHE A 124 -37.57 26.10 -14.95
N LYS A 125 -36.45 26.69 -15.40
CA LYS A 125 -36.37 28.13 -15.63
C LYS A 125 -37.43 28.60 -16.62
N ARG A 126 -37.63 27.86 -17.71
CA ARG A 126 -38.63 28.18 -18.72
C ARG A 126 -40.06 28.07 -18.19
N ILE A 127 -40.38 26.99 -17.47
CA ILE A 127 -41.73 26.79 -16.90
C ILE A 127 -42.04 27.89 -15.87
N TYR A 128 -41.04 28.33 -15.11
CA TYR A 128 -41.20 29.47 -14.19
C TYR A 128 -41.50 30.79 -14.93
N GLU A 129 -40.82 31.07 -16.03
CA GLU A 129 -41.12 32.23 -16.89
C GLU A 129 -42.54 32.14 -17.51
N ASP A 130 -42.96 30.94 -17.91
CA ASP A 130 -44.28 30.68 -18.48
C ASP A 130 -45.41 30.83 -17.42
N ASP A 131 -45.15 30.53 -16.14
CA ASP A 131 -46.09 30.75 -15.02
C ASP A 131 -46.30 32.25 -14.75
N ILE A 132 -45.20 33.02 -14.65
CA ILE A 132 -45.25 34.47 -14.40
C ILE A 132 -45.93 35.22 -15.55
N SER A 133 -45.71 34.79 -16.79
CA SER A 133 -46.36 35.38 -17.97
C SER A 133 -47.85 35.01 -18.11
N GLY A 134 -48.35 34.08 -17.30
CA GLY A 134 -49.72 33.57 -17.36
C GLY A 134 -49.98 32.65 -18.55
N THR A 135 -48.92 32.18 -19.23
CA THR A 135 -49.00 31.24 -20.35
C THR A 135 -49.46 29.85 -19.88
N ILE A 136 -49.09 29.48 -18.65
CA ILE A 136 -49.60 28.28 -17.97
C ILE A 136 -50.38 28.67 -16.72
N SER A 137 -51.29 27.79 -16.29
CA SER A 137 -51.95 27.96 -15.00
C SER A 137 -51.02 27.58 -13.85
N HIS A 138 -51.14 28.28 -12.73
CA HIS A 138 -50.33 28.03 -11.55
C HIS A 138 -50.48 26.60 -10.99
N ASP A 139 -51.69 26.01 -11.04
CA ASP A 139 -51.90 24.59 -10.67
C ASP A 139 -51.10 23.63 -11.56
N ARG A 140 -50.93 23.96 -12.85
CA ARG A 140 -50.13 23.16 -13.79
C ARG A 140 -48.64 23.30 -13.51
N PHE A 141 -48.18 24.51 -13.17
CA PHE A 141 -46.81 24.76 -12.74
C PHE A 141 -46.46 23.86 -11.54
N LEU A 142 -47.27 23.89 -10.48
CA LEU A 142 -47.01 23.13 -9.25
C LEU A 142 -46.92 21.61 -9.48
N LYS A 143 -47.75 21.07 -10.39
CA LYS A 143 -47.71 19.65 -10.73
C LYS A 143 -46.42 19.28 -11.49
N LEU A 144 -46.07 20.06 -12.52
CA LEU A 144 -44.87 19.83 -13.32
C LEU A 144 -43.59 20.03 -12.50
N SER A 145 -43.55 21.06 -11.65
CA SER A 145 -42.41 21.33 -10.78
C SER A 145 -42.18 20.18 -9.80
N ALA A 146 -43.25 19.63 -9.20
CA ALA A 146 -43.12 18.50 -8.28
C ALA A 146 -42.58 17.23 -8.98
N GLU A 147 -43.03 16.95 -10.21
CA GLU A 147 -42.56 15.80 -10.99
C GLU A 147 -41.07 15.93 -11.36
N TYR A 148 -40.65 17.09 -11.87
CA TYR A 148 -39.26 17.31 -12.24
C TYR A 148 -38.31 17.40 -11.03
N GLU A 149 -38.77 17.93 -9.89
CA GLU A 149 -38.00 17.93 -8.64
C GLU A 149 -37.83 16.50 -8.09
N ALA A 150 -38.81 15.62 -8.30
CA ALA A 150 -38.67 14.21 -7.97
C ALA A 150 -37.65 13.52 -8.89
N GLU A 151 -37.76 13.71 -10.21
CA GLU A 151 -36.80 13.15 -11.19
C GLU A 151 -35.37 13.63 -10.92
N GLN A 152 -35.19 14.92 -10.63
CA GLN A 152 -33.88 15.51 -10.33
C GLN A 152 -33.26 14.89 -9.08
N ARG A 153 -34.03 14.72 -7.99
CA ARG A 153 -33.53 14.07 -6.77
C ARG A 153 -33.12 12.62 -7.00
N GLU A 154 -33.91 11.84 -7.73
CA GLU A 154 -33.58 10.45 -8.06
C GLU A 154 -32.28 10.36 -8.89
N LEU A 155 -32.10 11.26 -9.86
CA LEU A 155 -30.90 11.32 -10.68
C LEU A 155 -29.67 11.75 -9.87
N GLU A 156 -29.80 12.72 -8.97
CA GLU A 156 -28.72 13.17 -8.09
C GLU A 156 -28.28 12.07 -7.12
N GLU A 157 -29.21 11.33 -6.53
CA GLU A 157 -28.91 10.18 -5.68
C GLU A 157 -28.19 9.07 -6.46
N LYS A 158 -28.68 8.74 -7.66
CA LYS A 158 -28.04 7.76 -8.53
C LYS A 158 -26.62 8.18 -8.92
N VAL A 159 -26.44 9.44 -9.35
CA VAL A 159 -25.12 10.00 -9.69
C VAL A 159 -24.17 9.91 -8.51
N LYS A 160 -24.62 10.25 -7.31
CA LYS A 160 -23.80 10.20 -6.10
C LYS A 160 -23.34 8.78 -5.80
N ALA A 161 -24.24 7.80 -5.86
CA ALA A 161 -23.91 6.40 -5.63
C ALA A 161 -22.92 5.86 -6.68
N ASP A 162 -23.23 6.05 -7.97
CA ASP A 162 -22.38 5.56 -9.06
C ASP A 162 -21.00 6.24 -9.08
N GLN A 163 -20.94 7.54 -8.76
CA GLN A 163 -19.67 8.27 -8.67
C GLN A 163 -18.81 7.76 -7.51
N GLN A 164 -19.40 7.49 -6.34
CA GLN A 164 -18.67 6.92 -5.20
C GLN A 164 -18.04 5.57 -5.52
N GLU A 165 -18.76 4.71 -6.25
CA GLU A 165 -18.22 3.42 -6.68
C GLU A 165 -17.08 3.59 -7.70
N VAL A 166 -17.21 4.51 -8.65
CA VAL A 166 -16.14 4.87 -9.60
C VAL A 166 -14.91 5.40 -8.90
N ASP A 167 -15.07 6.35 -7.98
CA ASP A 167 -13.98 6.97 -7.25
C ASP A 167 -13.26 5.95 -6.36
N THR A 168 -14.00 5.08 -5.67
CA THR A 168 -13.41 4.03 -4.83
C THR A 168 -12.59 3.04 -5.66
N TYR A 169 -13.08 2.66 -6.84
CA TYR A 169 -12.36 1.80 -7.75
C TYR A 169 -11.08 2.46 -8.30
N GLU A 170 -11.17 3.71 -8.74
CA GLU A 170 -10.02 4.47 -9.24
C GLU A 170 -8.98 4.71 -8.14
N GLN A 171 -9.41 5.00 -6.90
CA GLN A 171 -8.54 5.17 -5.75
C GLN A 171 -7.79 3.88 -5.39
N ASN A 172 -8.49 2.75 -5.29
CA ASN A 172 -7.86 1.46 -4.98
C ASN A 172 -6.80 1.07 -6.02
N LYS A 173 -7.05 1.40 -7.29
CA LYS A 173 -6.09 1.18 -8.38
C LYS A 173 -4.84 2.06 -8.21
N SER A 174 -5.04 3.35 -7.94
CA SER A 174 -3.96 4.33 -7.73
C SER A 174 -3.11 4.02 -6.49
N ASP A 175 -3.75 3.63 -5.39
CA ASP A 175 -3.08 3.25 -4.14
C ASP A 175 -2.19 2.02 -4.35
N PHE A 176 -2.67 1.04 -5.10
CA PHE A 176 -1.87 -0.12 -5.47
C PHE A 176 -0.69 0.27 -6.37
N ASP A 177 -0.90 1.07 -7.41
CA ASP A 177 0.18 1.52 -8.30
C ASP A 177 1.26 2.28 -7.52
N SER A 178 0.85 3.11 -6.55
CA SER A 178 1.74 3.84 -5.64
C SER A 178 2.51 2.89 -4.72
N PHE A 179 1.84 1.90 -4.14
CA PHE A 179 2.46 0.86 -3.32
C PHE A 179 3.50 0.07 -4.13
N ALA A 180 3.14 -0.39 -5.33
CA ALA A 180 4.02 -1.11 -6.22
C ALA A 180 5.26 -0.28 -6.60
N ALA A 181 5.09 1.02 -6.87
CA ALA A 181 6.19 1.93 -7.18
C ALA A 181 7.18 2.09 -6.01
N ILE A 182 6.66 2.23 -4.77
CA ILE A 182 7.50 2.29 -3.57
C ILE A 182 8.30 1.00 -3.42
N ILE A 183 7.66 -0.16 -3.51
CA ILE A 183 8.35 -1.44 -3.32
C ILE A 183 9.40 -1.67 -4.42
N ARG A 184 9.13 -1.35 -5.69
CA ARG A 184 10.12 -1.43 -6.78
C ARG A 184 11.38 -0.63 -6.49
N LYS A 185 11.23 0.57 -5.89
CA LYS A 185 12.38 1.39 -5.48
C LYS A 185 13.26 0.64 -4.49
N TYR A 186 12.69 -0.11 -3.56
CA TYR A 186 13.48 -0.84 -2.55
C TYR A 186 13.95 -2.21 -3.02
N VAL A 187 13.23 -2.91 -3.90
CA VAL A 187 13.64 -4.22 -4.44
C VAL A 187 14.77 -4.09 -5.49
N GLY A 188 14.86 -2.95 -6.18
CA GLY A 188 15.85 -2.70 -7.24
C GLY A 188 17.13 -1.94 -6.83
N ILE A 189 17.29 -1.53 -5.56
CA ILE A 189 18.53 -0.89 -5.10
C ILE A 189 19.59 -1.99 -4.87
N LYS A 190 20.52 -2.10 -5.82
CA LYS A 190 21.80 -2.81 -5.67
C LYS A 190 22.86 -1.88 -5.09
#